data_AF-A0A4S2FX01-F1
#
_entry.id   AF-A0A4S2FX01-F1
#
_cell.length_a   1.000
_cell.length_b   1.000
_cell.length_c   1.000
_cell.angle_alpha   90.00
_cell.angle_beta   90.00
_cell.angle_gamma   90.00
#
_symmetry.space_group_name_H-M   'P 1'
#
loop_
_entity.id
_entity.type
_entity.pdbx_description
1 polymer ?
#
loop_
_entity_poly.entity_id
_entity_poly.type
_entity_poly.pdbx_seq_one_letter_code
_entity_poly.pdbx_strand_id
1 'polypeptide(L)'
;MKENPENFSENILQNIAEDLSTINGTCNEIKESQLNCATADDLNNMGTTITSAVTEKVDEMQTSIEIQTQTVSEIGSNLTTEVNDLKTEITNKIDDFTANPPVQKIEKTIHIAKESWQVYLAMFISVFTFIFFGAATIWQESRIERARISDIKYHYILMHGGVNSEGLDSIQSWFRDPERVKQIEKEVKDYEDRVQETARALDQKHRLEEKINELNSKTNNKNSRK
;
A
#
# COMPACT_ATOMS: atom_id res chain seq x y z
N MET A 1 -48.67 137.63 -21.96
CA MET A 1 -47.49 136.76 -21.77
C MET A 1 -47.81 135.47 -22.50
N LYS A 2 -47.01 135.08 -23.50
CA LYS A 2 -47.26 133.91 -24.38
C LYS A 2 -47.03 132.62 -23.58
N GLU A 3 -48.03 131.75 -23.48
CA GLU A 3 -47.81 130.36 -23.04
C GLU A 3 -47.08 129.61 -24.16
N ASN A 4 -45.95 128.99 -23.79
CA ASN A 4 -45.02 128.36 -24.73
C ASN A 4 -45.39 126.87 -24.94
N PRO A 5 -45.78 126.44 -26.15
CA PRO A 5 -46.16 125.05 -26.42
C PRO A 5 -45.02 124.04 -26.33
N GLU A 6 -43.75 124.50 -26.38
CA GLU A 6 -42.59 123.60 -26.28
C GLU A 6 -42.40 123.01 -24.88
N ASN A 7 -42.79 123.73 -23.82
CA ASN A 7 -42.66 123.26 -22.44
C ASN A 7 -43.62 122.08 -22.14
N PHE A 8 -44.79 122.05 -22.77
CA PHE A 8 -45.76 120.97 -22.61
C PHE A 8 -45.31 119.67 -23.28
N SER A 9 -44.77 119.73 -24.50
CA SER A 9 -44.29 118.54 -25.22
C SER A 9 -43.05 117.92 -24.57
N GLU A 10 -42.15 118.73 -24.03
CA GLU A 10 -40.94 118.28 -23.34
C GLU A 10 -41.28 117.61 -22.00
N ASN A 11 -42.28 118.13 -21.27
CA ASN A 11 -42.80 117.51 -20.06
C ASN A 11 -43.44 116.14 -20.33
N ILE A 12 -44.23 116.02 -21.41
CA ILE A 12 -44.86 114.74 -21.82
C ILE A 12 -43.80 113.70 -22.19
N LEU A 13 -42.77 114.08 -22.96
CA LEU A 13 -41.68 113.15 -23.34
C LEU A 13 -40.83 112.72 -22.13
N GLN A 14 -40.58 113.63 -21.19
CA GLN A 14 -39.87 113.33 -19.95
C GLN A 14 -40.67 112.34 -19.08
N ASN A 15 -41.98 112.55 -18.91
CA ASN A 15 -42.85 111.64 -18.16
C ASN A 15 -42.90 110.25 -18.83
N ILE A 16 -42.97 110.18 -20.16
CA ILE A 16 -42.95 108.90 -20.88
C ILE A 16 -41.62 108.17 -20.68
N ALA A 17 -40.49 108.89 -20.68
CA ALA A 17 -39.17 108.30 -20.43
C ALA A 17 -39.04 107.77 -18.99
N GLU A 18 -39.56 108.51 -18.01
CA GLU A 18 -39.62 108.08 -16.60
C GLU A 18 -40.54 106.86 -16.44
N ASP A 19 -41.69 106.83 -17.09
CA ASP A 19 -42.62 105.68 -17.08
C ASP A 19 -41.96 104.44 -17.72
N LEU A 20 -41.27 104.61 -18.86
CA LEU A 20 -40.55 103.51 -19.53
C LEU A 20 -39.40 102.97 -18.67
N SER A 21 -38.64 103.86 -18.02
CA SER A 21 -37.58 103.46 -17.09
C SER A 21 -38.15 102.71 -15.89
N THR A 22 -39.27 103.19 -15.34
CA THR A 22 -39.98 102.56 -14.22
C THR A 22 -40.48 101.17 -14.63
N ILE A 23 -41.18 101.05 -15.76
CA ILE A 23 -41.68 99.78 -16.30
C ILE A 23 -40.54 98.79 -16.55
N ASN A 24 -39.41 99.24 -17.09
CA ASN A 24 -38.25 98.39 -17.31
C ASN A 24 -37.63 97.89 -15.99
N GLY A 25 -37.58 98.75 -14.97
CA GLY A 25 -37.20 98.36 -13.61
C GLY A 25 -38.12 97.28 -13.05
N THR A 26 -39.43 97.50 -13.11
CA THR A 26 -40.44 96.54 -12.64
C THR A 26 -40.39 95.22 -13.42
N CYS A 27 -40.12 95.27 -14.73
CA CYS A 27 -40.03 94.07 -15.55
C CYS A 27 -38.79 93.23 -15.19
N ASN A 28 -37.65 93.87 -14.91
CA ASN A 28 -36.44 93.19 -14.47
C ASN A 28 -36.63 92.55 -13.08
N GLU A 29 -37.28 93.26 -12.16
CA GLU A 29 -37.62 92.73 -10.83
C GLU A 29 -38.58 91.53 -10.89
N ILE A 30 -39.63 91.59 -11.73
CA ILE A 30 -40.56 90.46 -11.92
C ILE A 30 -39.83 89.25 -12.51
N LYS A 31 -38.94 89.46 -13.48
CA LYS A 31 -38.15 88.38 -14.08
C LYS A 31 -37.25 87.71 -13.04
N GLU A 32 -36.52 88.50 -12.24
CA GLU A 32 -35.68 87.95 -11.17
C GLU A 32 -36.50 87.23 -10.10
N SER A 33 -37.62 87.82 -9.68
CA SER A 33 -38.52 87.23 -8.68
C SER A 33 -39.10 85.89 -9.15
N GLN A 34 -39.63 85.83 -10.38
CA GLN A 34 -40.15 84.58 -10.95
C GLN A 34 -39.06 83.51 -11.11
N LEU A 35 -37.86 83.89 -11.56
CA LEU A 35 -36.74 82.96 -11.72
C LEU A 35 -36.26 82.42 -10.36
N ASN A 36 -36.17 83.27 -9.35
CA ASN A 36 -35.79 82.89 -7.99
C ASN A 36 -36.85 81.99 -7.34
N CYS A 37 -38.14 82.32 -7.50
CA CYS A 37 -39.24 81.50 -6.98
C CYS A 37 -39.29 80.11 -7.64
N ALA A 38 -39.22 80.04 -8.97
CA ALA A 38 -39.21 78.76 -9.69
C ALA A 38 -38.01 77.87 -9.28
N THR A 39 -36.83 78.47 -9.10
CA THR A 39 -35.63 77.74 -8.67
C THR A 39 -35.74 77.26 -7.21
N ALA A 40 -36.30 78.08 -6.32
CA ALA A 40 -36.47 77.74 -4.91
C ALA A 40 -37.52 76.63 -4.69
N ASP A 41 -38.63 76.69 -5.42
CA ASP A 41 -39.71 75.70 -5.32
C ASP A 41 -39.27 74.33 -5.85
N ASP A 42 -38.57 74.28 -6.98
CA ASP A 42 -38.01 73.03 -7.51
C ASP A 42 -37.00 72.40 -6.55
N LEU A 43 -36.13 73.23 -5.95
CA LEU A 43 -35.16 72.75 -4.96
C LEU A 43 -35.83 72.21 -3.70
N ASN A 44 -36.88 72.87 -3.21
CA ASN A 44 -37.65 72.41 -2.06
C ASN A 44 -38.42 71.12 -2.35
N ASN A 45 -39.05 71.00 -3.53
CA ASN A 45 -39.79 69.81 -3.92
C ASN A 45 -38.85 68.61 -4.12
N MET A 46 -37.70 68.84 -4.76
CA MET A 46 -36.66 67.83 -4.90
C MET A 46 -36.08 67.43 -3.54
N GLY A 47 -35.82 68.39 -2.65
CA GLY A 47 -35.37 68.13 -1.28
C GLY A 47 -36.37 67.30 -0.47
N THR A 48 -37.66 67.57 -0.61
CA THR A 48 -38.73 66.81 0.03
C THR A 48 -38.80 65.39 -0.53
N THR A 49 -38.72 65.24 -1.86
CA THR A 49 -38.75 63.93 -2.54
C THR A 49 -37.55 63.06 -2.13
N ILE A 50 -36.35 63.65 -2.12
CA ILE A 50 -35.13 62.96 -1.68
C ILE A 50 -35.23 62.57 -0.21
N THR A 51 -35.69 63.47 0.66
CA THR A 51 -35.83 63.20 2.10
C THR A 51 -36.80 62.05 2.35
N SER A 52 -37.95 62.03 1.65
CA SER A 52 -38.91 60.94 1.76
C SER A 52 -38.35 59.61 1.27
N ALA A 53 -37.69 59.59 0.10
CA ALA A 53 -37.09 58.37 -0.45
C ALA A 53 -35.94 57.83 0.43
N VAL A 54 -35.13 58.72 1.01
CA VAL A 54 -34.07 58.35 1.95
C VAL A 54 -34.68 57.79 3.24
N THR A 55 -35.70 58.44 3.79
CA THR A 55 -36.40 57.97 5.00
C THR A 55 -36.98 56.58 4.79
N GLU A 56 -37.69 56.35 3.68
CA GLU A 56 -38.26 55.04 3.33
C GLU A 56 -37.19 53.96 3.23
N LYS A 57 -36.06 54.24 2.55
CA LYS A 57 -34.95 53.28 2.44
C LYS A 57 -34.25 53.02 3.77
N VAL A 58 -34.15 54.02 4.64
CA VAL A 58 -33.61 53.85 5.99
C VAL A 58 -34.53 52.98 6.84
N ASP A 59 -35.85 53.16 6.75
CA ASP A 59 -36.83 52.35 7.48
C ASP A 59 -36.84 50.88 7.01
N GLU A 60 -36.78 50.66 5.68
CA GLU A 60 -36.63 49.31 5.10
C GLU A 60 -35.34 48.62 5.59
N MET A 61 -34.23 49.37 5.61
CA MET A 61 -32.93 48.87 6.05
C MET A 61 -32.94 48.56 7.55
N GLN A 62 -33.53 49.43 8.36
CA GLN A 62 -33.65 49.22 9.81
C GLN A 62 -34.48 47.96 10.12
N THR A 63 -35.62 47.80 9.44
CA THR A 63 -36.45 46.59 9.57
C THR A 63 -35.67 45.33 9.20
N SER A 64 -34.89 45.38 8.12
CA SER A 64 -34.06 44.25 7.68
C SER A 64 -32.92 43.93 8.65
N ILE A 65 -32.36 44.93 9.34
CA ILE A 65 -31.34 44.77 10.37
C ILE A 65 -31.94 44.13 11.63
N GLU A 66 -33.14 44.54 12.04
CA GLU A 66 -33.83 43.95 13.19
C GLU A 66 -34.13 42.47 12.97
N ILE A 67 -34.65 42.10 11.80
CA ILE A 67 -34.90 40.71 11.42
C ILE A 67 -33.61 39.88 11.48
N GLN A 68 -32.52 40.38 10.87
CA GLN A 68 -31.24 39.68 10.90
C GLN A 68 -30.68 39.55 12.31
N THR A 69 -30.82 40.59 13.15
CA THR A 69 -30.37 40.56 14.55
C THR A 69 -31.11 39.49 15.34
N GLN A 70 -32.42 39.37 15.12
CA GLN A 70 -33.24 38.33 15.76
C GLN A 70 -32.82 36.93 15.29
N THR A 71 -32.66 36.70 13.99
CA THR A 71 -32.22 35.40 13.46
C THR A 71 -30.83 35.02 13.96
N VAL A 72 -29.88 35.96 14.02
CA VAL A 72 -28.54 35.71 14.56
C VAL A 72 -28.61 35.37 16.06
N SER A 73 -29.48 36.03 16.82
CA SER A 73 -29.69 35.70 18.24
C SER A 73 -30.27 34.30 18.42
N GLU A 74 -31.22 33.88 17.58
CA GLU A 74 -31.80 32.53 17.61
C GLU A 74 -30.78 31.46 17.23
N ILE A 75 -29.94 31.72 16.22
CA ILE A 75 -28.83 30.82 15.85
C ILE A 75 -27.85 30.69 17.02
N GLY A 76 -27.50 31.80 17.67
CA GLY A 76 -26.59 31.80 18.82
C GLY A 76 -27.13 30.99 20.01
N SER A 77 -28.43 31.10 20.30
CA SER A 77 -29.06 30.35 21.40
C SER A 77 -29.18 28.86 21.09
N ASN A 78 -29.52 28.50 19.84
CA ASN A 78 -29.57 27.12 19.38
C ASN A 78 -28.17 26.47 19.45
N LEU A 79 -27.15 27.11 18.89
CA LEU A 79 -25.77 26.63 18.95
C LEU A 79 -25.27 26.46 20.39
N THR A 80 -25.63 27.38 21.29
CA THR A 80 -25.28 27.26 22.72
C THR A 80 -25.94 26.03 23.34
N THR A 81 -27.17 25.72 22.96
CA THR A 81 -27.88 24.52 23.42
C THR A 81 -27.22 23.25 22.90
N GLU A 82 -26.97 23.16 21.58
CA GLU A 82 -26.30 22.01 20.96
C GLU A 82 -24.91 21.75 21.53
N VAL A 83 -24.13 22.81 21.79
CA VAL A 83 -22.81 22.70 22.42
C VAL A 83 -22.91 22.18 23.85
N ASN A 84 -23.92 22.61 24.62
CA ASN A 84 -24.15 22.11 25.97
C ASN A 84 -24.62 20.64 25.96
N ASP A 85 -25.47 20.26 25.02
CA ASP A 85 -25.91 18.88 24.84
C ASP A 85 -24.74 17.98 24.44
N LEU A 86 -23.92 18.40 23.47
CA LEU A 86 -22.71 17.69 23.06
C LEU A 86 -21.71 17.56 24.22
N LYS A 87 -21.51 18.64 25.00
CA LYS A 87 -20.66 18.61 26.19
C LYS A 87 -21.17 17.59 27.21
N THR A 88 -22.48 17.53 27.41
CA THR A 88 -23.12 16.57 28.32
C THR A 88 -22.98 15.14 27.79
N GLU A 89 -23.21 14.92 26.49
CA GLU A 89 -23.04 13.60 25.85
C GLU A 89 -21.59 13.12 25.93
N ILE A 90 -20.62 13.99 25.63
CA ILE A 90 -19.20 13.67 25.74
C ILE A 90 -18.84 13.34 27.19
N THR A 91 -19.31 14.15 28.16
CA THR A 91 -19.07 13.89 29.58
C THR A 91 -19.65 12.53 29.99
N ASN A 92 -20.90 12.24 29.61
CA ASN A 92 -21.54 10.95 29.87
C ASN A 92 -20.79 9.79 29.22
N LYS A 93 -20.32 9.94 27.97
CA LYS A 93 -19.49 8.92 27.31
C LYS A 93 -18.18 8.74 28.06
N ILE A 94 -17.46 9.81 28.40
CA ILE A 94 -16.20 9.73 29.16
C ILE A 94 -16.41 9.06 30.52
N ASP A 95 -17.49 9.40 31.22
CA ASP A 95 -17.86 8.80 32.50
C ASP A 95 -18.22 7.32 32.34
N ASP A 96 -18.95 6.92 31.28
CA ASP A 96 -19.23 5.52 30.95
C ASP A 96 -17.96 4.75 30.59
N PHE A 97 -17.06 5.36 29.81
CA PHE A 97 -15.71 4.84 29.53
C PHE A 97 -14.83 4.76 30.78
N THR A 98 -15.07 5.58 31.82
CA THR A 98 -14.29 5.57 33.07
C THR A 98 -14.88 4.57 34.08
N ALA A 99 -16.20 4.50 34.19
CA ALA A 99 -16.93 3.62 35.09
C ALA A 99 -16.97 2.17 34.59
N ASN A 100 -17.02 1.99 33.27
CA ASN A 100 -16.98 0.70 32.61
C ASN A 100 -16.01 0.81 31.42
N PRO A 101 -14.68 0.91 31.67
CA PRO A 101 -13.72 0.95 30.59
C PRO A 101 -14.03 -0.23 29.68
N PRO A 102 -14.31 -0.01 28.38
CA PRO A 102 -14.33 -1.11 27.45
C PRO A 102 -12.93 -1.66 27.56
N VAL A 103 -12.84 -2.78 28.26
CA VAL A 103 -11.79 -3.75 28.09
C VAL A 103 -11.82 -4.01 26.60
N GLN A 104 -11.04 -3.23 25.86
CA GLN A 104 -10.29 -3.75 24.74
C GLN A 104 -9.51 -4.89 25.37
N LYS A 105 -10.19 -6.04 25.48
CA LYS A 105 -9.57 -7.31 25.26
C LYS A 105 -9.00 -7.11 23.87
N ILE A 106 -7.78 -6.58 23.83
CA ILE A 106 -6.80 -7.09 22.91
C ILE A 106 -6.82 -8.58 23.28
N GLU A 107 -7.75 -9.32 22.69
CA GLU A 107 -7.55 -10.72 22.39
C GLU A 107 -6.25 -10.65 21.60
N LYS A 108 -5.14 -10.75 22.33
CA LYS A 108 -3.91 -11.28 21.80
C LYS A 108 -4.41 -12.52 21.08
N THR A 109 -4.50 -12.42 19.77
CA THR A 109 -5.07 -13.42 18.87
C THR A 109 -4.16 -14.62 18.93
N ILE A 110 -4.30 -15.35 20.03
CA ILE A 110 -3.95 -16.73 20.25
C ILE A 110 -5.13 -17.27 21.04
N HIS A 111 -6.35 -17.04 20.53
CA HIS A 111 -7.41 -18.00 20.74
C HIS A 111 -6.95 -19.28 20.04
N ILE A 112 -6.18 -20.10 20.74
CA ILE A 112 -6.08 -21.53 20.44
C ILE A 112 -7.51 -22.02 20.67
N ALA A 113 -8.28 -22.00 19.59
CA ALA A 113 -9.68 -22.35 19.56
C ALA A 113 -9.84 -23.72 20.21
N LYS A 114 -10.94 -23.96 20.91
CA LYS A 114 -11.25 -25.27 21.50
C LYS A 114 -11.39 -26.38 20.43
N GLU A 115 -11.36 -26.04 19.15
CA GLU A 115 -11.23 -26.92 17.98
C GLU A 115 -9.77 -27.25 17.58
N SER A 116 -8.79 -26.81 18.37
CA SER A 116 -7.36 -27.06 18.11
C SER A 116 -6.96 -28.52 18.28
N TRP A 117 -7.83 -29.39 18.80
CA TRP A 117 -7.54 -30.82 18.94
C TRP A 117 -7.16 -31.47 17.61
N GLN A 118 -7.81 -31.08 16.50
CA GLN A 118 -7.46 -31.58 15.17
C GLN A 118 -6.06 -31.12 14.72
N VAL A 119 -5.68 -29.88 15.06
CA VAL A 119 -4.36 -29.32 14.74
C VAL A 119 -3.27 -29.98 15.57
N TYR A 120 -3.49 -30.21 16.86
CA TYR A 120 -2.56 -30.96 17.72
C TYR A 120 -2.40 -32.41 17.25
N LEU A 121 -3.50 -33.05 16.83
CA LEU A 121 -3.45 -34.41 16.29
C LEU A 121 -2.67 -34.44 14.97
N ALA A 122 -2.90 -33.49 14.06
CA ALA A 122 -2.16 -33.39 12.80
C ALA A 122 -0.67 -33.11 13.04
N MET A 123 -0.33 -32.24 14.00
CA MET A 123 1.05 -31.94 14.37
C MET A 123 1.74 -33.18 14.97
N PHE A 124 1.04 -33.92 15.83
CA PHE A 124 1.55 -35.16 16.42
C PHE A 124 1.79 -36.23 15.34
N ILE A 125 0.83 -36.43 14.43
CA ILE A 125 0.98 -37.39 13.32
C ILE A 125 2.17 -37.00 12.45
N SER A 126 2.33 -35.72 12.10
CA SER A 126 3.46 -35.25 11.31
C SER A 126 4.80 -35.57 11.97
N VAL A 127 4.97 -35.19 13.24
CA VAL A 127 6.20 -35.47 14.00
C VAL A 127 6.45 -36.98 14.12
N PHE A 128 5.40 -37.76 14.38
CA PHE A 128 5.50 -39.20 14.50
C PHE A 128 5.89 -39.86 13.17
N THR A 129 5.33 -39.42 12.04
CA THR A 129 5.73 -39.89 10.71
C THR A 129 7.19 -39.56 10.40
N PHE A 130 7.67 -38.36 10.74
CA PHE A 130 9.09 -38.02 10.58
C PHE A 130 10.00 -38.91 11.42
N ILE A 131 9.64 -39.20 12.68
CA ILE A 131 10.41 -40.10 13.54
C ILE A 131 10.41 -41.52 12.98
N PHE A 132 9.26 -42.03 12.54
CA PHE A 132 9.16 -43.36 11.93
C PHE A 132 9.97 -43.46 10.64
N PHE A 133 9.96 -42.42 9.81
CA PHE A 133 10.77 -42.37 8.60
C PHE A 133 12.27 -42.32 8.92
N GLY A 134 12.66 -41.55 9.94
CA GLY A 134 14.05 -41.55 10.46
C GLY A 134 14.47 -42.94 10.97
N ALA A 135 13.63 -43.61 11.75
CA ALA A 135 13.91 -44.95 12.24
C ALA A 135 13.96 -45.98 11.10
N ALA A 136 13.04 -45.91 10.14
CA ALA A 136 12.99 -46.80 8.98
C ALA A 136 14.20 -46.61 8.06
N THR A 137 14.66 -45.37 7.84
CA THR A 137 15.86 -45.08 7.04
C THR A 137 17.12 -45.59 7.72
N ILE A 138 17.31 -45.37 9.03
CA ILE A 138 18.43 -45.95 9.78
C ILE A 138 18.38 -47.48 9.77
N TRP A 139 17.18 -48.07 9.93
CA TRP A 139 17.00 -49.51 9.89
C TRP A 139 17.30 -50.09 8.50
N GLN A 140 16.92 -49.38 7.44
CA GLN A 140 17.19 -49.75 6.05
C GLN A 140 18.68 -49.62 5.71
N GLU A 141 19.33 -48.54 6.14
CA GLU A 141 20.78 -48.37 6.00
C GLU A 141 21.53 -49.47 6.76
N SER A 142 21.08 -49.81 7.97
CA SER A 142 21.60 -50.94 8.73
C SER A 142 21.39 -52.30 8.05
N ARG A 143 20.36 -52.45 7.20
CA ARG A 143 20.15 -53.67 6.40
C ARG A 143 21.07 -53.71 5.19
N ILE A 144 21.28 -52.58 4.52
CA ILE A 144 22.20 -52.44 3.40
C ILE A 144 23.64 -52.68 3.85
N GLU A 145 24.04 -52.14 5.00
CA GLU A 145 25.38 -52.33 5.54
C GLU A 145 25.64 -53.80 5.89
N ARG A 146 24.64 -54.49 6.47
CA ARG A 146 24.73 -55.94 6.72
C ARG A 146 24.87 -56.75 5.44
N ALA A 147 24.18 -56.38 4.37
CA ALA A 147 24.31 -57.05 3.08
C ALA A 147 25.71 -56.83 2.47
N ARG A 148 26.23 -55.60 2.50
CA ARG A 148 27.57 -55.25 2.02
C ARG A 148 28.66 -56.00 2.79
N ILE A 149 28.57 -56.04 4.12
CA ILE A 149 29.52 -56.77 4.97
C ILE A 149 29.48 -58.28 4.69
N SER A 150 28.29 -58.85 4.48
CA SER A 150 28.16 -60.27 4.15
C SER A 150 28.77 -60.61 2.78
N ASP A 151 28.64 -59.72 1.81
CA ASP A 151 29.20 -59.88 0.48
C ASP A 151 30.73 -59.76 0.48
N ILE A 152 31.28 -58.76 1.17
CA ILE A 152 32.74 -58.62 1.39
C ILE A 152 33.29 -59.84 2.12
N LYS A 153 32.59 -60.35 3.13
CA LYS A 153 32.98 -61.57 3.86
C LYS A 153 33.07 -62.78 2.93
N TYR A 154 32.15 -62.91 1.98
CA TYR A 154 32.16 -64.00 1.01
C TYR A 154 33.36 -63.91 0.06
N HIS A 155 33.59 -62.73 -0.53
CA HIS A 155 34.71 -62.52 -1.46
C HIS A 155 36.08 -62.63 -0.78
N TYR A 156 36.19 -62.19 0.48
CA TYR A 156 37.41 -62.37 1.28
C TYR A 156 37.74 -63.84 1.52
N ILE A 157 36.75 -64.66 1.91
CA ILE A 157 36.95 -66.11 2.09
C ILE A 157 37.35 -66.77 0.76
N LEU A 158 36.78 -66.32 -0.35
CA LEU A 158 37.12 -66.83 -1.68
C LEU A 158 38.55 -66.45 -2.09
N MET A 159 38.98 -65.21 -1.83
CA MET A 159 40.35 -64.72 -2.09
C MET A 159 41.41 -65.56 -1.35
N HIS A 160 41.12 -65.99 -0.13
CA HIS A 160 42.03 -66.80 0.68
C HIS A 160 41.94 -68.32 0.42
N GLY A 161 41.21 -68.75 -0.62
CA GLY A 161 41.14 -70.16 -1.02
C GLY A 161 40.21 -71.02 -0.16
N GLY A 162 39.23 -70.42 0.51
CA GLY A 162 38.28 -71.09 1.41
C GLY A 162 38.51 -70.73 2.88
N VAL A 163 37.90 -71.50 3.80
CA VAL A 163 38.13 -71.32 5.24
C VAL A 163 39.56 -71.73 5.55
N ASN A 164 40.46 -70.76 5.58
CA ASN A 164 41.87 -70.97 5.94
C ASN A 164 41.98 -71.54 7.37
N SER A 165 43.14 -72.10 7.73
CA SER A 165 43.35 -72.88 8.98
C SER A 165 43.05 -72.13 10.29
N GLU A 166 42.78 -70.82 10.22
CA GLU A 166 42.40 -69.98 11.36
C GLU A 166 40.91 -70.10 11.74
N GLY A 167 40.10 -70.83 10.94
CA GLY A 167 38.72 -71.16 11.25
C GLY A 167 37.72 -70.02 11.03
N LEU A 168 36.43 -70.34 10.94
CA LEU A 168 35.37 -69.34 10.73
C LEU A 168 35.25 -68.32 11.88
N ASP A 169 35.72 -68.67 13.07
CA ASP A 169 35.56 -67.88 14.30
C ASP A 169 36.52 -66.68 14.36
N SER A 170 37.76 -66.84 13.90
CA SER A 170 38.73 -65.75 13.78
C SER A 170 38.29 -64.71 12.74
N ILE A 171 37.81 -65.18 11.58
CA ILE A 171 37.22 -64.34 10.54
C ILE A 171 36.03 -63.56 11.12
N GLN A 172 35.13 -64.23 11.85
CA GLN A 172 33.99 -63.55 12.48
C GLN A 172 34.42 -62.46 13.47
N SER A 173 35.54 -62.63 14.17
CA SER A 173 36.10 -61.63 15.08
C SER A 173 36.62 -60.40 14.34
N TRP A 174 37.31 -60.57 13.19
CA TRP A 174 37.77 -59.44 12.37
C TRP A 174 36.63 -58.63 11.77
N PHE A 175 35.54 -59.30 11.36
CA PHE A 175 34.35 -58.63 10.84
C PHE A 175 33.50 -57.93 11.93
N ARG A 176 33.84 -58.09 13.21
CA ARG A 176 33.22 -57.35 14.32
C ARG A 176 33.83 -55.96 14.53
N ASP A 177 35.08 -55.76 14.11
CA ASP A 177 35.79 -54.49 14.24
C ASP A 177 35.68 -53.66 12.94
N PRO A 178 35.03 -52.47 12.96
CA PRO A 178 34.81 -51.67 11.76
C PRO A 178 36.10 -51.16 11.10
N GLU A 179 37.21 -51.01 11.84
CA GLU A 179 38.48 -50.61 11.23
C GLU A 179 39.13 -51.76 10.44
N ARG A 180 39.04 -52.98 10.97
CA ARG A 180 39.54 -54.20 10.31
C ARG A 180 38.74 -54.54 9.07
N VAL A 181 37.43 -54.34 9.09
CA VAL A 181 36.56 -54.53 7.91
C VAL A 181 37.00 -53.63 6.75
N LYS A 182 37.33 -52.35 7.01
CA LYS A 182 37.80 -51.41 5.97
C LYS A 182 39.12 -51.84 5.36
N GLN A 183 40.03 -52.39 6.18
CA GLN A 183 41.30 -52.92 5.69
C GLN A 183 41.06 -54.13 4.77
N ILE A 184 40.23 -55.07 5.22
CA ILE A 184 39.86 -56.27 4.44
C ILE A 184 39.16 -55.89 3.13
N GLU A 185 38.22 -54.93 3.16
CA GLU A 185 37.53 -54.43 1.97
C GLU A 185 38.53 -53.88 0.93
N LYS A 186 39.54 -53.14 1.37
CA LYS A 186 40.60 -52.62 0.48
C LYS A 186 41.43 -53.76 -0.11
N GLU A 187 41.81 -54.75 0.69
CA GLU A 187 42.58 -55.90 0.23
C GLU A 187 41.82 -56.75 -0.80
N VAL A 188 40.52 -56.98 -0.58
CA VAL A 188 39.63 -57.66 -1.52
C VAL A 188 39.51 -56.88 -2.82
N LYS A 189 39.28 -55.56 -2.72
CA LYS A 189 39.15 -54.70 -3.90
C LYS A 189 40.43 -54.68 -4.74
N ASP A 190 41.58 -54.54 -4.10
CA ASP A 190 42.88 -54.56 -4.80
C ASP A 190 43.14 -55.92 -5.46
N TYR A 191 42.67 -57.02 -4.87
CA TYR A 191 42.76 -58.36 -5.48
C TYR A 191 41.82 -58.52 -6.67
N GLU A 192 40.56 -58.12 -6.55
CA GLU A 192 39.59 -58.15 -7.65
C GLU A 192 40.06 -57.30 -8.83
N ASP A 193 40.61 -56.12 -8.57
CA ASP A 193 41.17 -55.26 -9.61
C ASP A 193 42.34 -55.94 -10.34
N ARG A 194 43.28 -56.58 -9.60
CA ARG A 194 44.38 -57.34 -10.22
C ARG A 194 43.91 -58.55 -11.01
N VAL A 195 42.92 -59.27 -10.50
CA VAL A 195 42.32 -60.42 -11.21
C VAL A 195 41.63 -59.94 -12.48
N GLN A 196 40.92 -58.82 -12.42
CA GLN A 196 40.25 -58.22 -13.57
C GLN A 196 41.25 -57.68 -14.60
N GLU A 197 42.33 -57.03 -14.18
CA GLU A 197 43.40 -56.59 -15.08
C GLU A 197 44.09 -57.78 -15.76
N THR A 198 44.35 -58.85 -15.01
CA THR A 198 44.93 -60.09 -15.57
C THR A 198 43.98 -60.73 -16.57
N ALA A 199 42.68 -60.78 -16.27
CA ALA A 199 41.67 -61.29 -17.19
C ALA A 199 41.56 -60.45 -18.46
N ARG A 200 41.61 -59.11 -18.35
CA ARG A 200 41.62 -58.20 -19.50
C ARG A 200 42.90 -58.36 -20.34
N ALA A 201 44.06 -58.49 -19.70
CA ALA A 201 45.32 -58.72 -20.38
C ALA A 201 45.36 -60.08 -21.09
N LEU A 202 44.77 -61.11 -20.47
CA LEU A 202 44.63 -62.44 -21.06
C LEU A 202 43.66 -62.43 -22.25
N ASP A 203 42.53 -61.74 -22.15
CA ASP A 203 41.58 -61.60 -23.26
C ASP A 203 42.20 -60.85 -24.45
N GLN A 204 42.98 -59.80 -24.18
CA GLN A 204 43.75 -59.11 -25.21
C GLN A 204 44.80 -60.01 -25.86
N LYS A 205 45.51 -60.83 -25.07
CA LYS A 205 46.45 -61.84 -25.57
C LYS A 205 45.74 -62.85 -26.47
N HIS A 206 44.59 -63.38 -26.04
CA HIS A 206 43.84 -64.35 -26.81
C HIS A 206 43.34 -63.76 -28.15
N ARG A 207 42.81 -62.54 -28.13
CA ARG A 207 42.42 -61.81 -29.35
C ARG A 207 43.60 -61.53 -30.29
N LEU A 208 44.80 -61.29 -29.75
CA LEU A 208 46.01 -61.12 -30.56
C LEU A 208 46.49 -62.45 -31.17
N GLU A 209 46.45 -63.54 -30.41
CA GLU A 209 46.78 -64.89 -30.90
C GLU A 209 45.84 -65.33 -32.02
N GLU A 210 44.54 -65.10 -31.87
CA GLU A 210 43.55 -65.40 -32.90
C GLU A 210 43.82 -64.64 -34.20
N LYS A 211 44.13 -63.33 -34.10
CA LYS A 211 44.54 -62.52 -35.26
C LYS A 211 45.83 -63.02 -35.89
N ILE A 212 46.85 -63.39 -35.11
CA ILE A 212 48.12 -63.93 -35.63
C ILE A 212 47.88 -65.25 -36.36
N ASN A 213 47.05 -66.13 -35.83
CA ASN A 213 46.71 -67.40 -36.48
C ASN A 213 45.94 -67.18 -37.81
N GLU A 214 45.00 -66.23 -37.83
CA GLU A 214 44.31 -65.84 -39.07
C GLU A 214 45.28 -65.27 -40.12
N LEU A 215 46.23 -64.43 -39.71
CA LEU A 215 47.26 -63.88 -40.59
C LEU A 215 48.23 -64.96 -41.12
N ASN A 216 48.63 -65.90 -40.27
CA ASN A 216 49.49 -67.03 -40.66
C ASN A 216 48.78 -67.98 -41.62
N SER A 217 47.52 -68.32 -41.37
CA SER A 217 46.73 -69.16 -42.29
C SER A 217 46.54 -68.49 -43.66
N LYS A 218 46.28 -67.16 -43.70
CA LYS A 218 46.24 -66.40 -44.97
C LYS A 218 47.58 -66.37 -45.69
N THR A 219 48.68 -66.21 -44.96
CA THR A 219 50.04 -66.15 -45.54
C THR A 219 50.49 -67.51 -46.07
N ASN A 220 50.25 -68.59 -45.33
CA ASN A 220 50.56 -69.95 -45.77
C ASN A 220 49.73 -70.35 -47.00
N ASN A 221 48.44 -70.00 -47.04
CA ASN A 221 47.59 -70.18 -48.22
C ASN A 221 48.16 -69.44 -49.45
N LYS A 222 48.64 -68.20 -49.27
CA LYS A 222 49.24 -67.39 -50.35
C LYS A 222 50.56 -67.98 -50.87
N ASN A 223 51.40 -68.54 -50.00
CA ASN A 223 52.66 -69.16 -50.39
C ASN A 223 52.48 -70.54 -51.06
N SER A 224 51.36 -71.24 -50.82
CA SER A 224 51.02 -72.49 -51.53
C SER A 224 50.50 -72.29 -52.97
N ARG A 225 50.26 -71.03 -53.38
CA ARG A 225 49.70 -70.65 -54.70
C ARG A 225 50.73 -70.03 -55.66
N LYS A 226 52.01 -70.08 -55.33
CA LYS A 226 53.09 -69.58 -56.17
C LYS A 226 54.03 -70.71 -56.55
#